data_AF-A0A7X7L5E6-F1
#
_entry.id   AF-A0A7X7L5E6-F1
#
_cell.length_a   1.000
_cell.length_b   1.000
_cell.length_c   1.000
_cell.angle_alpha   90.00
_cell.angle_beta   90.00
_cell.angle_gamma   90.00
#
_symmetry.space_group_name_H-M   'P 1'
#
loop_
_entity.id
_entity.type
_entity.pdbx_description
1 polymer ?
#
loop_
_entity_poly.entity_id
_entity_poly.type
_entity_poly.pdbx_seq_one_letter_code
_entity_poly.pdbx_strand_id
1 'polypeptide(L)'
;MKKPICFRTKITHYIILILVLSFLTITAASDYDRAYVQKEISNLSLQALSPYKNTQGIEYWPLCTSKNNQPRFVTGTNPHQGTDLTINVGEHIYPIYDGEIIYIKKDISSQTGHIVVKSEIGYTEPVYIEYLHVIPIDGIDEGDFVYTCIPIATIDEYKRYDSHLHIGRVNEDRTLHYQIYDLYKDVLNWKNGSDLDVFSYPDFNTETNIFTITAYVSSDTENTDYYAGYGRFPLEYITFFYSVNNGTWKSKNIHEYSDNFKYSFNVKQITGSKSNDTIRYYITATRDNNSSLDTTFKDASYKTAYYPAYYAHPGPALTNQLADAIALTITIH
;
A
#
# COMPACT_ATOMS: atom_id res chain seq x y z
N MET A 1 60.36 -39.42 20.81
CA MET A 1 59.23 -39.43 19.86
C MET A 1 58.37 -38.20 20.07
N LYS A 2 58.53 -37.16 19.23
CA LYS A 2 57.71 -35.93 19.27
C LYS A 2 56.39 -36.20 18.55
N LYS A 3 55.26 -36.16 19.26
CA LYS A 3 53.92 -36.26 18.66
C LYS A 3 53.59 -34.95 17.92
N PRO A 4 52.97 -35.00 16.73
CA PRO A 4 52.66 -33.79 15.97
C PRO A 4 51.40 -33.14 16.53
N ILE A 5 51.58 -32.11 17.37
CA ILE A 5 50.47 -31.30 17.90
C ILE A 5 49.97 -30.28 16.84
N CYS A 6 50.70 -30.10 15.74
CA CYS A 6 50.44 -29.04 14.75
C CYS A 6 49.32 -29.38 13.73
N PHE A 7 48.86 -30.63 13.63
CA PHE A 7 47.85 -31.01 12.62
C PHE A 7 46.40 -30.88 13.11
N ARG A 8 46.15 -31.04 14.43
CA ARG A 8 44.79 -30.99 14.99
C ARG A 8 44.26 -29.56 15.09
N THR A 9 45.10 -28.59 15.44
CA THR A 9 44.69 -27.19 15.55
C THR A 9 44.27 -26.62 14.20
N LYS A 10 44.96 -26.92 13.10
CA LYS A 10 44.59 -26.37 11.77
C LYS A 10 43.22 -26.83 11.27
N ILE A 11 42.84 -28.08 11.51
CA ILE A 11 41.52 -28.62 11.09
C ILE A 11 40.38 -28.00 11.92
N THR A 12 40.59 -27.80 13.23
CA THR A 12 39.58 -27.16 14.09
C THR A 12 39.30 -25.71 13.68
N HIS A 13 40.32 -24.95 13.26
CA HIS A 13 40.13 -23.58 12.76
C HIS A 13 39.35 -23.55 11.44
N TYR A 14 39.57 -24.50 10.53
CA TYR A 14 38.80 -24.61 9.28
C TYR A 14 37.34 -24.98 9.51
N ILE A 15 37.04 -25.88 10.47
CA ILE A 15 35.66 -26.25 10.80
C ILE A 15 34.92 -25.08 11.47
N ILE A 16 35.59 -24.34 12.37
CA ILE A 16 35.02 -23.14 12.98
C ILE A 16 34.80 -22.06 11.92
N LEU A 17 35.71 -21.86 10.97
CA LEU A 17 35.55 -20.90 9.87
C LEU A 17 34.38 -21.27 8.95
N ILE A 18 34.20 -22.55 8.60
CA ILE A 18 33.06 -23.03 7.80
C ILE A 18 31.74 -22.87 8.56
N LEU A 19 31.71 -23.15 9.88
CA LEU A 19 30.54 -22.91 10.73
C LEU A 19 30.22 -21.41 10.84
N VAL A 20 31.22 -20.55 11.06
CA VAL A 20 31.04 -19.09 11.11
C VAL A 20 30.59 -18.54 9.76
N LEU A 21 31.12 -19.03 8.63
CA LEU A 21 30.63 -18.65 7.30
C LEU A 21 29.20 -19.12 7.02
N SER A 22 28.77 -20.27 7.56
CA SER A 22 27.39 -20.74 7.42
C SER A 22 26.41 -20.00 8.33
N PHE A 23 26.86 -19.41 9.44
CA PHE A 23 26.09 -18.42 10.20
C PHE A 23 26.05 -17.03 9.55
N LEU A 24 27.06 -16.67 8.74
CA LEU A 24 27.10 -15.40 7.98
C LEU A 24 26.24 -15.43 6.71
N THR A 25 25.80 -16.60 6.23
CA THR A 25 24.95 -16.73 5.03
C THR A 25 23.43 -16.66 5.31
N ILE A 26 22.99 -16.29 6.51
CA ILE A 26 21.55 -16.14 6.82
C ILE A 26 21.01 -14.76 6.40
N THR A 27 21.86 -13.80 6.04
CA THR A 27 21.41 -12.51 5.49
C THR A 27 21.21 -12.61 3.97
N ALA A 28 20.20 -13.36 3.54
CA ALA A 28 19.64 -13.26 2.20
C ALA A 28 18.17 -13.71 2.19
N ALA A 29 17.37 -13.10 3.06
CA ALA A 29 15.99 -12.76 2.74
C ALA A 29 15.93 -11.24 2.90
N SER A 30 15.96 -10.51 1.79
CA SER A 30 15.91 -9.05 1.83
C SER A 30 14.57 -8.60 2.40
N ASP A 31 14.63 -8.01 3.59
CA ASP A 31 13.74 -7.04 4.21
C ASP A 31 12.37 -6.82 3.53
N TYR A 32 11.37 -7.55 4.01
CA TYR A 32 9.96 -7.18 3.89
C TYR A 32 9.42 -6.65 5.23
N ASP A 33 10.23 -5.88 5.98
CA ASP A 33 9.90 -5.22 7.26
C ASP A 33 9.78 -3.68 7.19
N ARG A 34 8.96 -3.18 6.28
CA ARG A 34 8.37 -1.83 6.31
C ARG A 34 7.02 -1.91 7.02
N ALA A 35 6.35 -0.83 7.35
CA ALA A 35 4.97 -0.89 7.84
C ALA A 35 4.14 0.11 7.06
N TYR A 36 2.88 -0.22 6.77
CA TYR A 36 1.94 0.85 6.46
C TYR A 36 1.38 1.39 7.76
N VAL A 37 1.09 2.68 7.76
CA VAL A 37 0.31 3.29 8.82
C VAL A 37 -0.81 4.07 8.17
N GLN A 38 -1.99 4.03 8.79
CA GLN A 38 -3.08 4.89 8.38
C GLN A 38 -2.96 6.23 9.09
N LYS A 39 -3.12 7.33 8.37
CA LYS A 39 -3.12 8.67 8.96
C LYS A 39 -4.55 9.18 9.04
N GLU A 40 -5.12 9.26 10.24
CA GLU A 40 -6.44 9.88 10.44
C GLU A 40 -6.44 11.34 9.98
N ILE A 41 -7.60 11.83 9.55
CA ILE A 41 -7.72 13.17 8.97
C ILE A 41 -8.88 13.90 9.60
N SER A 42 -8.57 15.10 10.06
CA SER A 42 -9.54 16.15 10.27
C SER A 42 -9.15 17.34 9.38
N ASN A 43 -10.08 17.78 8.53
CA ASN A 43 -10.03 19.06 7.80
C ASN A 43 -8.87 19.27 6.80
N LEU A 44 -8.84 18.47 5.72
CA LEU A 44 -8.09 18.84 4.50
C LEU A 44 -8.70 20.12 3.87
N SER A 45 -7.90 21.18 3.75
CA SER A 45 -8.28 22.40 3.00
C SER A 45 -7.74 22.44 1.57
N LEU A 46 -6.79 21.55 1.22
CA LEU A 46 -6.09 21.51 -0.08
C LEU A 46 -6.25 20.14 -0.73
N GLN A 47 -6.96 20.12 -1.87
CA GLN A 47 -7.13 18.92 -2.69
C GLN A 47 -5.84 18.60 -3.45
N ALA A 48 -5.47 17.32 -3.56
CA ALA A 48 -4.32 16.91 -4.36
C ALA A 48 -4.64 17.03 -5.85
N LEU A 49 -3.65 17.47 -6.62
CA LEU A 49 -3.73 17.49 -8.07
C LEU A 49 -3.29 16.15 -8.66
N SER A 50 -3.63 15.92 -9.92
CA SER A 50 -3.08 14.82 -10.69
C SER A 50 -1.57 14.98 -10.88
N PRO A 51 -0.78 13.90 -10.76
CA PRO A 51 0.64 13.90 -11.13
C PRO A 51 0.87 14.00 -12.64
N TYR A 52 -0.19 13.95 -13.46
CA TYR A 52 -0.11 13.95 -14.92
C TYR A 52 -0.96 15.06 -15.53
N LYS A 53 -0.32 15.93 -16.32
CA LYS A 53 -0.92 17.13 -16.92
C LYS A 53 -0.41 17.32 -18.35
N ASN A 54 -1.21 17.93 -19.21
CA ASN A 54 -0.69 18.42 -20.50
C ASN A 54 0.04 19.76 -20.32
N THR A 55 0.62 20.24 -21.43
CA THR A 55 1.36 21.51 -21.52
C THR A 55 0.56 22.76 -21.14
N GLN A 56 -0.78 22.66 -21.09
CA GLN A 56 -1.69 23.75 -20.70
C GLN A 56 -2.08 23.67 -19.21
N GLY A 57 -1.54 22.70 -18.47
CA GLY A 57 -1.85 22.47 -17.06
C GLY A 57 -3.19 21.75 -16.82
N ILE A 58 -3.82 21.21 -17.87
CA ILE A 58 -5.04 20.41 -17.72
C ILE A 58 -4.66 19.04 -17.15
N GLU A 59 -5.30 18.67 -16.05
CA GLU A 59 -5.09 17.42 -15.34
C GLU A 59 -5.70 16.23 -16.09
N TYR A 60 -4.94 15.15 -16.16
CA TYR A 60 -5.40 13.84 -16.61
C TYR A 60 -5.30 12.87 -15.45
N TRP A 61 -6.35 12.09 -15.22
CA TRP A 61 -6.38 11.11 -14.14
C TRP A 61 -6.09 9.72 -14.73
N PRO A 62 -4.80 9.29 -14.77
CA PRO A 62 -4.42 8.03 -15.40
C PRO A 62 -5.06 6.83 -14.72
N LEU A 63 -5.21 5.72 -15.44
CA LEU A 63 -5.79 4.50 -14.89
C LEU A 63 -4.89 3.91 -13.81
N CYS A 64 -5.49 3.35 -12.76
CA CYS A 64 -4.76 2.61 -11.74
C CYS A 64 -4.75 1.12 -12.08
N THR A 65 -3.56 0.56 -12.31
CA THR A 65 -3.37 -0.85 -12.68
C THR A 65 -2.99 -1.70 -11.47
N SER A 66 -2.28 -1.13 -10.50
CA SER A 66 -1.95 -1.80 -9.24
C SER A 66 -2.19 -0.89 -8.05
N LYS A 67 -3.14 -1.26 -7.19
CA LYS A 67 -3.51 -0.45 -6.03
C LYS A 67 -2.49 -0.58 -4.91
N ASN A 68 -2.42 0.43 -4.04
CA ASN A 68 -1.70 0.32 -2.79
C ASN A 68 -2.34 -0.71 -1.87
N ASN A 69 -1.50 -1.43 -1.13
CA ASN A 69 -1.86 -2.55 -0.27
C ASN A 69 -2.50 -3.73 -1.04
N GLN A 70 -2.34 -3.81 -2.37
CA GLN A 70 -2.88 -4.91 -3.17
C GLN A 70 -2.05 -6.19 -3.02
N PRO A 71 -2.68 -7.34 -2.67
CA PRO A 71 -2.02 -8.64 -2.70
C PRO A 71 -1.76 -9.03 -4.15
N ARG A 72 -0.50 -9.29 -4.49
CA ARG A 72 -0.09 -9.60 -5.87
C ARG A 72 0.93 -10.73 -5.95
N PHE A 73 1.04 -11.36 -7.11
CA PHE A 73 2.03 -12.39 -7.38
C PHE A 73 3.23 -11.77 -8.10
N VAL A 74 4.28 -11.39 -7.36
CA VAL A 74 5.41 -10.62 -7.93
C VAL A 74 6.77 -11.01 -7.36
N THR A 75 7.83 -10.65 -8.10
CA THR A 75 9.24 -10.56 -7.65
C THR A 75 9.59 -9.18 -7.05
N GLY A 76 8.57 -8.36 -6.74
CA GLY A 76 8.66 -7.03 -6.13
C GLY A 76 8.08 -6.99 -4.71
N THR A 77 7.55 -5.83 -4.31
CA THR A 77 6.92 -5.63 -3.00
C THR A 77 5.53 -6.26 -2.95
N ASN A 78 5.24 -6.98 -1.88
CA ASN A 78 3.94 -7.60 -1.65
C ASN A 78 3.60 -7.46 -0.14
N PRO A 79 2.46 -6.88 0.25
CA PRO A 79 1.52 -6.18 -0.63
C PRO A 79 2.16 -4.95 -1.29
N HIS A 80 1.51 -4.42 -2.32
CA HIS A 80 2.07 -3.36 -3.17
C HIS A 80 2.23 -2.00 -2.44
N GLN A 81 3.44 -1.42 -2.42
CA GLN A 81 3.87 -0.23 -1.65
C GLN A 81 3.60 1.14 -2.26
N GLY A 82 2.52 1.24 -3.02
CA GLY A 82 2.08 2.48 -3.63
C GLY A 82 1.04 2.15 -4.68
N THR A 83 0.78 3.08 -5.57
CA THR A 83 -0.19 2.95 -6.64
C THR A 83 0.52 3.06 -7.97
N ASP A 84 0.29 2.10 -8.85
CA ASP A 84 0.82 2.12 -10.22
C ASP A 84 -0.22 2.73 -11.16
N LEU A 85 0.17 3.83 -11.81
CA LEU A 85 -0.64 4.60 -12.74
C LEU A 85 -0.13 4.44 -14.17
N THR A 86 -1.01 4.09 -15.12
CA THR A 86 -0.63 3.95 -16.54
C THR A 86 -0.33 5.31 -17.15
N ILE A 87 0.96 5.58 -17.36
CA ILE A 87 1.45 6.79 -18.03
C ILE A 87 2.55 6.35 -19.01
N ASN A 88 2.52 6.90 -20.22
CA ASN A 88 3.46 6.54 -21.27
C ASN A 88 4.88 7.02 -20.98
N VAL A 89 5.86 6.29 -21.50
CA VAL A 89 7.29 6.67 -21.47
C VAL A 89 7.49 8.10 -21.97
N GLY A 90 8.30 8.87 -21.27
CA GLY A 90 8.67 10.24 -21.65
C GLY A 90 7.64 11.31 -21.26
N GLU A 91 6.43 10.94 -20.82
CA GLU A 91 5.45 11.90 -20.33
C GLU A 91 5.92 12.57 -19.03
N HIS A 92 5.53 13.83 -18.87
CA HIS A 92 5.94 14.65 -17.73
C HIS A 92 5.13 14.36 -16.47
N ILE A 93 5.85 14.27 -15.35
CA ILE A 93 5.30 14.08 -14.01
C ILE A 93 5.45 15.34 -13.19
N TYR A 94 4.36 15.72 -12.53
CA TYR A 94 4.22 16.92 -11.73
C TYR A 94 4.01 16.55 -10.26
N PRO A 95 4.49 17.37 -9.32
CA PRO A 95 4.19 17.14 -7.93
C PRO A 95 2.69 17.40 -7.70
N ILE A 96 2.07 16.62 -6.81
CA ILE A 96 0.61 16.68 -6.54
C ILE A 96 0.26 17.82 -5.57
N TYR A 97 1.28 18.33 -4.90
CA TYR A 97 1.29 19.51 -4.04
C TYR A 97 2.60 20.27 -4.24
N ASP A 98 2.58 21.58 -4.02
CA ASP A 98 3.81 22.36 -3.93
C ASP A 98 4.63 21.88 -2.72
N GLY A 99 5.95 21.93 -2.79
CA GLY A 99 6.77 21.38 -1.71
C GLY A 99 8.27 21.39 -1.97
N GLU A 100 9.01 20.82 -1.04
CA GLU A 100 10.48 20.69 -1.09
C GLU A 100 10.88 19.26 -1.47
N ILE A 101 11.83 19.11 -2.38
CA ILE A 101 12.42 17.80 -2.69
C ILE A 101 13.31 17.39 -1.50
N ILE A 102 12.91 16.37 -0.76
CA ILE A 102 13.69 15.84 0.37
C ILE A 102 14.53 14.61 0.00
N TYR A 103 14.29 14.04 -1.18
CA TYR A 103 15.07 12.92 -1.68
C TYR A 103 15.04 12.86 -3.20
N ILE A 104 16.21 12.59 -3.81
CA ILE A 104 16.32 12.30 -5.24
C ILE A 104 17.27 11.13 -5.53
N LYS A 105 16.81 10.15 -6.30
CA LYS A 105 17.66 9.14 -6.92
C LYS A 105 17.66 9.36 -8.43
N LYS A 106 18.80 9.80 -8.95
CA LYS A 106 19.02 10.01 -10.40
C LYS A 106 19.45 8.74 -11.14
N ASP A 107 19.84 7.68 -10.44
CA ASP A 107 20.18 6.39 -11.05
C ASP A 107 18.92 5.65 -11.53
N ILE A 108 18.76 5.63 -12.85
CA ILE A 108 17.66 5.01 -13.59
C ILE A 108 18.05 3.66 -14.22
N SER A 109 19.26 3.14 -13.97
CA SER A 109 19.76 1.92 -14.65
C SER A 109 18.86 0.70 -14.49
N SER A 110 18.13 0.62 -13.37
CA SER A 110 17.17 -0.45 -13.06
C SER A 110 15.73 0.06 -12.93
N GLN A 111 15.38 1.16 -13.61
CA GLN A 111 14.09 1.84 -13.47
C GLN A 111 13.84 2.34 -12.04
N THR A 112 14.90 2.70 -11.30
CA THR A 112 14.81 3.06 -9.88
C THR A 112 14.88 4.56 -9.61
N GLY A 113 14.74 5.39 -10.64
CA GLY A 113 14.69 6.82 -10.41
C GLY A 113 13.48 7.17 -9.55
N HIS A 114 13.70 8.08 -8.60
CA HIS A 114 12.83 8.26 -7.46
C HIS A 114 12.95 9.71 -6.95
N ILE A 115 11.83 10.40 -6.77
CA ILE A 115 11.76 11.70 -6.10
C ILE A 115 10.79 11.61 -4.91
N VAL A 116 11.12 12.25 -3.78
CA VAL A 116 10.16 12.48 -2.70
C VAL A 116 9.98 13.96 -2.45
N VAL A 117 8.74 14.43 -2.48
CA VAL A 117 8.37 15.83 -2.22
C VAL A 117 7.68 15.91 -0.86
N LYS A 118 8.19 16.76 0.02
CA LYS A 118 7.59 17.13 1.29
C LYS A 118 6.67 18.33 1.09
N SER A 119 5.41 18.19 1.52
CA SER A 119 4.41 19.25 1.39
C SER A 119 3.68 19.51 2.71
N GLU A 120 3.50 20.78 3.02
CA GLU A 120 2.77 21.27 4.20
C GLU A 120 1.31 21.57 3.82
N ILE A 121 0.45 20.54 3.86
CA ILE A 121 -0.93 20.63 3.33
C ILE A 121 -2.02 20.78 4.41
N GLY A 122 -1.62 21.16 5.64
CA GLY A 122 -2.53 21.37 6.77
C GLY A 122 -2.80 20.14 7.64
N TYR A 123 -2.07 19.04 7.44
CA TYR A 123 -2.03 17.94 8.40
C TYR A 123 -1.19 18.34 9.63
N THR A 124 -1.37 17.64 10.75
CA THR A 124 -0.50 17.81 11.95
C THR A 124 0.98 17.62 11.64
N GLU A 125 1.27 16.77 10.66
CA GLU A 125 2.63 16.51 10.17
C GLU A 125 2.66 16.67 8.64
N PRO A 126 3.81 17.02 8.06
CA PRO A 126 3.98 17.11 6.61
C PRO A 126 3.58 15.82 5.90
N VAL A 127 3.29 15.92 4.61
CA VAL A 127 3.09 14.75 3.76
C VAL A 127 4.27 14.58 2.84
N TYR A 128 4.73 13.34 2.68
CA TYR A 128 5.84 13.00 1.80
C TYR A 128 5.29 12.13 0.68
N ILE A 129 5.35 12.63 -0.55
CA ILE A 129 4.83 11.93 -1.73
C ILE A 129 6.01 11.42 -2.53
N GLU A 130 6.06 10.11 -2.75
CA GLU A 130 7.08 9.46 -3.56
C GLU A 130 6.60 9.27 -5.00
N TYR A 131 7.55 9.42 -5.93
CA TYR A 131 7.38 9.21 -7.36
C TYR A 131 8.50 8.29 -7.83
N LEU A 132 8.19 7.06 -8.24
CA LEU A 132 9.14 6.03 -8.65
C LEU A 132 8.94 5.65 -10.13
N HIS A 133 9.97 5.00 -10.69
CA HIS A 133 10.03 4.64 -12.11
C HIS A 133 10.06 5.85 -13.05
N VAL A 134 10.71 6.91 -12.56
CA VAL A 134 10.82 8.19 -13.26
C VAL A 134 12.27 8.57 -13.55
N ILE A 135 12.49 9.44 -14.52
CA ILE A 135 13.76 10.11 -14.80
C ILE A 135 13.64 11.55 -14.27
N PRO A 136 14.30 11.90 -13.15
CA PRO A 136 14.29 13.28 -12.66
C PRO A 136 14.82 14.26 -13.72
N ILE A 137 14.21 15.45 -13.80
CA ILE A 137 14.64 16.47 -14.77
C ILE A 137 16.04 17.00 -14.42
N ASP A 138 16.80 17.42 -15.44
CA ASP A 138 18.11 18.03 -15.23
C ASP A 138 17.98 19.35 -14.45
N GLY A 139 18.85 19.53 -13.45
CA GLY A 139 18.92 20.76 -12.66
C GLY A 139 17.95 20.85 -11.49
N ILE A 140 17.23 19.77 -11.15
CA ILE A 140 16.60 19.61 -9.83
C ILE A 140 17.48 18.78 -8.89
N ASP A 141 17.55 19.18 -7.63
CA ASP A 141 18.32 18.54 -6.56
C ASP A 141 17.53 18.53 -5.23
N GLU A 142 18.06 17.81 -4.23
CA GLU A 142 17.50 17.84 -2.87
C GLU A 142 17.61 19.27 -2.28
N GLY A 143 16.55 19.70 -1.61
CA GLY A 143 16.40 21.06 -1.07
C GLY A 143 15.71 22.05 -2.02
N ASP A 144 15.49 21.67 -3.28
CA ASP A 144 14.76 22.54 -4.22
C ASP A 144 13.27 22.57 -3.90
N PHE A 145 12.68 23.77 -3.98
CA PHE A 145 11.23 23.94 -3.89
C PHE A 145 10.59 23.83 -5.28
N VAL A 146 9.61 22.93 -5.40
CA VAL A 146 8.90 22.61 -6.63
C VAL A 146 7.43 23.01 -6.55
N TYR A 147 6.87 23.32 -7.72
CA TYR A 147 5.50 23.75 -7.87
C TYR A 147 4.72 22.77 -8.74
N THR A 148 3.45 22.58 -8.41
CA THR A 148 2.49 21.73 -9.14
C THR A 148 2.35 22.04 -10.62
N CYS A 149 2.78 23.22 -11.08
CA CYS A 149 2.74 23.64 -12.48
C CYS A 149 4.04 23.36 -13.25
N ILE A 150 5.11 22.90 -12.58
CA ILE A 150 6.41 22.63 -13.18
C ILE A 150 6.67 21.12 -13.07
N PRO A 151 7.06 20.44 -14.16
CA PRO A 151 7.37 19.01 -14.08
C PRO A 151 8.65 18.80 -13.27
N ILE A 152 8.70 17.66 -12.57
CA ILE A 152 9.87 17.23 -11.77
C ILE A 152 10.58 16.03 -12.40
N ALA A 153 9.88 15.28 -13.25
CA ALA A 153 10.44 14.09 -13.88
C ALA A 153 9.71 13.75 -15.18
N THR A 154 10.21 12.74 -15.89
CA THR A 154 9.49 12.03 -16.94
C THR A 154 9.36 10.55 -16.60
N ILE A 155 8.40 9.82 -17.20
CA ILE A 155 8.31 8.37 -17.06
C ILE A 155 9.51 7.69 -17.73
N ASP A 156 10.16 6.78 -17.01
CA ASP A 156 11.28 5.99 -17.51
C ASP A 156 10.81 4.89 -18.49
N GLU A 157 11.72 4.46 -19.35
CA GLU A 157 11.47 3.39 -20.32
C GLU A 157 11.40 2.01 -19.65
N TYR A 158 10.84 1.03 -20.38
CA TYR A 158 10.80 -0.36 -19.95
C TYR A 158 12.21 -0.91 -19.72
N LYS A 159 12.46 -1.38 -18.50
CA LYS A 159 13.68 -2.13 -18.15
C LYS A 159 13.34 -3.39 -17.37
N ARG A 160 12.51 -3.24 -16.34
CA ARG A 160 12.06 -4.34 -15.48
C ARG A 160 10.54 -4.42 -15.39
N TYR A 161 9.86 -3.28 -15.48
CA TYR A 161 8.41 -3.16 -15.40
C TYR A 161 7.90 -2.36 -16.60
N ASP A 162 6.67 -2.66 -17.03
CA ASP A 162 5.93 -1.84 -18.02
C ASP A 162 5.92 -0.37 -17.60
N SER A 163 5.82 0.55 -18.55
CA SER A 163 5.90 1.98 -18.22
C SER A 163 4.70 2.40 -17.37
N HIS A 164 4.98 2.88 -16.16
CA HIS A 164 3.99 3.40 -15.23
C HIS A 164 4.66 4.40 -14.28
N LEU A 165 3.84 5.24 -13.64
CA LEU A 165 4.25 5.94 -12.43
C LEU A 165 3.88 5.10 -11.23
N HIS A 166 4.84 4.77 -10.38
CA HIS A 166 4.55 4.31 -9.04
C HIS A 166 4.51 5.52 -8.10
N ILE A 167 3.33 5.85 -7.57
CA ILE A 167 3.11 6.97 -6.65
C ILE A 167 2.70 6.46 -5.29
N GLY A 168 3.27 7.01 -4.23
CA GLY A 168 2.98 6.59 -2.87
C GLY A 168 3.06 7.73 -1.88
N ARG A 169 2.60 7.45 -0.66
CA ARG A 169 2.80 8.34 0.49
C ARG A 169 3.70 7.65 1.48
N VAL A 170 4.70 8.36 1.98
CA VAL A 170 5.72 7.84 2.90
C VAL A 170 5.91 8.73 4.12
N ASN A 171 6.71 8.28 5.09
CA ASN A 171 7.26 9.15 6.12
C ASN A 171 8.57 9.78 5.63
N GLU A 172 9.12 10.70 6.43
CA GLU A 172 10.38 11.40 6.13
C GLU A 172 11.53 10.45 5.79
N ASP A 173 11.69 9.38 6.57
CA ASP A 173 12.74 8.37 6.39
C ASP A 173 12.41 7.34 5.29
N ARG A 174 11.20 7.36 4.74
CA ARG A 174 10.69 6.44 3.71
C ARG A 174 10.71 4.97 4.13
N THR A 175 10.56 4.74 5.44
CA THR A 175 10.47 3.43 6.07
C THR A 175 9.02 2.98 6.26
N LEU A 176 8.08 3.93 6.30
CA LEU A 176 6.66 3.71 6.42
C LEU A 176 5.94 4.23 5.18
N HIS A 177 4.96 3.46 4.72
CA HIS A 177 4.06 3.87 3.64
C HIS A 177 2.67 4.14 4.21
N TYR A 178 1.87 4.94 3.51
CA TYR A 178 0.54 5.33 3.98
C TYR A 178 -0.45 5.18 2.84
N GLN A 179 -1.74 5.12 3.18
CA GLN A 179 -2.78 5.23 2.16
C GLN A 179 -2.74 6.63 1.53
N ILE A 180 -3.12 6.70 0.26
CA ILE A 180 -3.18 7.92 -0.54
C ILE A 180 -4.62 8.29 -0.93
N TYR A 181 -5.57 7.35 -0.76
CA TYR A 181 -7.01 7.47 -0.96
C TYR A 181 -7.57 8.81 -0.51
N ASP A 182 -7.15 9.25 0.68
CA ASP A 182 -7.68 10.43 1.33
C ASP A 182 -7.41 11.74 0.61
N LEU A 183 -6.29 11.80 -0.09
CA LEU A 183 -5.89 12.97 -0.85
C LEU A 183 -6.79 13.19 -2.09
N TYR A 184 -7.54 12.17 -2.48
CA TYR A 184 -8.32 12.12 -3.74
C TYR A 184 -9.80 11.73 -3.54
N LYS A 185 -10.35 11.93 -2.34
CA LYS A 185 -11.72 11.56 -1.96
C LYS A 185 -12.85 12.23 -2.75
N ASP A 186 -12.53 13.16 -3.64
CA ASP A 186 -13.45 13.95 -4.47
C ASP A 186 -13.14 13.82 -5.98
N VAL A 187 -12.16 12.99 -6.34
CA VAL A 187 -11.80 12.72 -7.74
C VAL A 187 -12.65 11.58 -8.29
N LEU A 188 -13.72 11.94 -9.00
CA LEU A 188 -14.68 10.97 -9.57
C LEU A 188 -14.02 9.93 -10.48
N ASN A 189 -13.00 10.31 -11.26
CA ASN A 189 -12.34 9.38 -12.19
C ASN A 189 -11.60 8.25 -11.48
N TRP A 190 -11.11 8.51 -10.27
CA TRP A 190 -10.52 7.51 -9.37
C TRP A 190 -11.51 6.97 -8.34
N LYS A 191 -12.80 7.09 -8.65
CA LYS A 191 -13.90 6.68 -7.78
C LYS A 191 -13.74 7.24 -6.36
N ASN A 192 -13.47 8.55 -6.30
CA ASN A 192 -13.26 9.27 -5.05
C ASN A 192 -12.11 8.65 -4.24
N GLY A 193 -10.97 8.42 -4.90
CA GLY A 193 -9.75 7.85 -4.33
C GLY A 193 -9.76 6.32 -4.19
N SER A 194 -10.93 5.67 -4.29
CA SER A 194 -11.07 4.22 -4.05
C SER A 194 -10.27 3.37 -5.04
N ASP A 195 -9.93 3.91 -6.22
CA ASP A 195 -9.08 3.20 -7.18
C ASP A 195 -7.61 3.13 -6.74
N LEU A 196 -7.15 3.97 -5.80
CA LEU A 196 -5.73 4.06 -5.45
C LEU A 196 -5.28 3.10 -4.35
N ASP A 197 -6.19 2.71 -3.44
CA ASP A 197 -5.93 1.83 -2.29
C ASP A 197 -6.94 0.69 -2.25
N VAL A 198 -6.53 -0.53 -1.85
CA VAL A 198 -7.46 -1.68 -1.72
C VAL A 198 -8.68 -1.34 -0.88
N PHE A 199 -8.48 -0.63 0.23
CA PHE A 199 -9.54 -0.20 1.15
C PHE A 199 -9.72 1.31 1.12
N SER A 200 -10.98 1.75 1.10
CA SER A 200 -11.32 3.10 1.54
C SER A 200 -11.25 3.24 3.07
N TYR A 201 -11.39 4.46 3.59
CA TYR A 201 -11.73 4.63 5.00
C TYR A 201 -13.13 4.04 5.27
N PRO A 202 -13.32 3.33 6.39
CA PRO A 202 -14.61 2.84 6.81
C PRO A 202 -15.44 3.97 7.41
N ASP A 203 -16.74 3.81 7.30
CA ASP A 203 -17.75 4.63 7.94
C ASP A 203 -18.53 3.78 8.94
N PHE A 204 -18.77 4.31 10.14
CA PHE A 204 -19.55 3.64 11.17
C PHE A 204 -20.68 4.56 11.64
N ASN A 205 -21.91 4.20 11.28
CA ASN A 205 -23.09 4.89 11.73
C ASN A 205 -23.46 4.40 13.14
N THR A 206 -23.25 5.26 14.15
CA THR A 206 -23.46 4.94 15.57
C THR A 206 -24.93 4.72 15.93
N GLU A 207 -25.87 5.36 15.23
CA GLU A 207 -27.32 5.24 15.49
C GLU A 207 -27.86 3.86 15.07
N THR A 208 -27.41 3.38 13.91
CA THR A 208 -27.86 2.12 13.32
C THR A 208 -26.89 0.96 13.58
N ASN A 209 -25.71 1.25 14.09
CA ASN A 209 -24.58 0.32 14.25
C ASN A 209 -24.14 -0.34 12.93
N ILE A 210 -24.32 0.36 11.81
CA ILE A 210 -23.91 -0.10 10.49
C ILE A 210 -22.49 0.34 10.22
N PHE A 211 -21.62 -0.65 9.97
CA PHE A 211 -20.28 -0.44 9.46
C PHE A 211 -20.28 -0.59 7.95
N THR A 212 -19.57 0.30 7.26
CA THR A 212 -19.43 0.33 5.81
C THR A 212 -17.96 0.47 5.44
N ILE A 213 -17.51 -0.29 4.45
CA ILE A 213 -16.18 -0.11 3.82
C ILE A 213 -16.23 -0.48 2.34
N THR A 214 -15.50 0.24 1.50
CA THR A 214 -15.28 -0.14 0.10
C THR A 214 -13.97 -0.89 -0.03
N ALA A 215 -13.99 -2.06 -0.67
CA ALA A 215 -12.80 -2.87 -0.86
C ALA A 215 -12.85 -3.66 -2.17
N TYR A 216 -11.80 -3.57 -2.98
CA TYR A 216 -11.66 -4.31 -4.25
C TYR A 216 -10.23 -4.22 -4.76
N VAL A 217 -9.91 -5.08 -5.73
CA VAL A 217 -8.62 -5.08 -6.44
C VAL A 217 -8.79 -4.51 -7.85
N SER A 218 -7.74 -3.88 -8.36
CA SER A 218 -7.60 -3.50 -9.77
C SER A 218 -6.62 -4.46 -10.44
N SER A 219 -6.88 -4.81 -11.70
CA SER A 219 -6.10 -5.81 -12.42
C SER A 219 -6.04 -5.46 -13.91
N ASP A 220 -4.98 -5.92 -14.56
CA ASP A 220 -4.73 -5.79 -16.01
C ASP A 220 -5.66 -6.68 -16.84
N THR A 221 -6.50 -7.49 -16.18
CA THR A 221 -7.53 -8.26 -16.86
C THR A 221 -8.60 -7.31 -17.41
N GLU A 222 -8.81 -7.37 -18.72
CA GLU A 222 -9.79 -6.54 -19.41
C GLU A 222 -11.21 -6.78 -18.88
N ASN A 223 -11.86 -5.70 -18.45
CA ASN A 223 -13.25 -5.71 -18.02
C ASN A 223 -13.97 -4.54 -18.69
N THR A 224 -15.12 -4.84 -19.28
CA THR A 224 -15.97 -3.88 -20.00
C THR A 224 -16.57 -2.79 -19.10
N ASP A 225 -16.51 -2.95 -17.77
CA ASP A 225 -17.11 -2.03 -16.81
C ASP A 225 -16.22 -0.84 -16.40
N TYR A 226 -15.00 -0.73 -16.97
CA TYR A 226 -14.06 0.37 -16.68
C TYR A 226 -13.58 1.03 -17.97
N TYR A 227 -13.48 2.35 -17.95
CA TYR A 227 -12.92 3.12 -19.06
C TYR A 227 -11.51 2.60 -19.39
N ALA A 228 -11.31 2.20 -20.65
CA ALA A 228 -10.04 1.77 -21.23
C ALA A 228 -9.47 0.41 -20.76
N GLY A 229 -10.33 -0.53 -20.31
CA GLY A 229 -10.01 -1.96 -20.37
C GLY A 229 -9.19 -2.55 -19.21
N TYR A 230 -9.22 -1.95 -18.01
CA TYR A 230 -8.67 -2.55 -16.78
C TYR A 230 -9.78 -2.90 -15.80
N GLY A 231 -9.76 -4.08 -15.20
CA GLY A 231 -10.89 -4.53 -14.38
C GLY A 231 -10.78 -4.19 -12.91
N ARG A 232 -11.93 -3.78 -12.34
CA ARG A 232 -12.16 -3.79 -10.90
C ARG A 232 -12.84 -5.10 -10.53
N PHE A 233 -12.29 -5.81 -9.55
CA PHE A 233 -12.80 -7.13 -9.17
C PHE A 233 -13.16 -7.18 -7.69
N PRO A 234 -14.31 -7.79 -7.36
CA PRO A 234 -14.72 -7.95 -5.98
C PRO A 234 -13.74 -8.87 -5.24
N LEU A 235 -13.73 -8.75 -3.92
CA LEU A 235 -13.06 -9.70 -3.06
C LEU A 235 -13.94 -10.95 -2.90
N GLU A 236 -13.32 -12.09 -2.60
CA GLU A 236 -14.05 -13.32 -2.22
C GLU A 236 -14.90 -13.06 -0.96
N TYR A 237 -14.30 -12.32 -0.02
CA TYR A 237 -14.92 -11.76 1.18
C TYR A 237 -13.99 -10.75 1.84
N ILE A 238 -14.57 -9.92 2.71
CA ILE A 238 -13.80 -9.30 3.79
C ILE A 238 -14.00 -10.11 5.08
N THR A 239 -13.00 -10.13 5.96
CA THR A 239 -13.13 -10.70 7.30
C THR A 239 -13.06 -9.58 8.33
N PHE A 240 -14.13 -9.43 9.12
CA PHE A 240 -14.17 -8.54 10.26
C PHE A 240 -13.68 -9.29 11.51
N PHE A 241 -12.49 -8.94 11.99
CA PHE A 241 -11.93 -9.45 13.23
C PHE A 241 -12.26 -8.50 14.36
N TYR A 242 -12.73 -9.02 15.49
CA TYR A 242 -13.20 -8.18 16.59
C TYR A 242 -12.97 -8.77 17.97
N SER A 243 -12.82 -7.90 18.96
CA SER A 243 -12.83 -8.19 20.40
C SER A 243 -13.79 -7.23 21.10
N VAL A 244 -14.72 -7.78 21.89
CA VAL A 244 -15.70 -7.00 22.66
C VAL A 244 -15.16 -6.81 24.08
N ASN A 245 -15.07 -5.57 24.56
CA ASN A 245 -14.60 -5.21 25.90
C ASN A 245 -13.28 -5.90 26.29
N ASN A 246 -12.31 -5.93 25.36
CA ASN A 246 -11.02 -6.60 25.53
C ASN A 246 -11.10 -8.11 25.78
N GLY A 247 -12.17 -8.77 25.33
CA GLY A 247 -12.31 -10.22 25.33
C GLY A 247 -11.48 -10.92 24.25
N THR A 248 -11.76 -12.21 24.04
CA THR A 248 -11.11 -13.01 23.00
C THR A 248 -11.44 -12.50 21.59
N TRP A 249 -10.43 -12.43 20.72
CA TRP A 249 -10.60 -12.17 19.30
C TRP A 249 -11.50 -13.21 18.62
N LYS A 250 -12.47 -12.73 17.85
CA LYS A 250 -13.39 -13.50 17.01
C LYS A 250 -13.35 -12.94 15.59
N SER A 251 -13.92 -13.65 14.64
CA SER A 251 -14.00 -13.17 13.26
C SER A 251 -15.30 -13.57 12.56
N LYS A 252 -15.66 -12.82 11.53
CA LYS A 252 -16.78 -13.11 10.63
C LYS A 252 -16.42 -12.74 9.20
N ASN A 253 -16.63 -13.68 8.28
CA ASN A 253 -16.54 -13.39 6.84
C ASN A 253 -17.83 -12.72 6.37
N ILE A 254 -17.67 -11.67 5.56
CA ILE A 254 -18.72 -10.90 4.92
C ILE A 254 -18.52 -11.03 3.41
N HIS A 255 -19.39 -11.80 2.79
CA HIS A 255 -19.36 -12.07 1.34
C HIS A 255 -20.23 -11.10 0.55
N GLU A 256 -21.27 -10.57 1.19
CA GLU A 256 -22.23 -9.68 0.54
C GLU A 256 -21.66 -8.27 0.41
N TYR A 257 -21.69 -7.76 -0.81
CA TYR A 257 -21.37 -6.38 -1.14
C TYR A 257 -22.47 -5.82 -2.06
N SER A 258 -22.73 -4.52 -1.93
CA SER A 258 -23.61 -3.79 -2.85
C SER A 258 -22.84 -3.30 -4.06
N ASP A 259 -23.51 -2.54 -4.93
CA ASP A 259 -22.87 -1.77 -5.99
C ASP A 259 -21.62 -1.05 -5.47
N ASN A 260 -20.65 -0.90 -6.37
CA ASN A 260 -19.38 -0.25 -6.11
C ASN A 260 -18.46 -0.95 -5.10
N PHE A 261 -18.64 -2.26 -4.85
CA PHE A 261 -17.78 -3.07 -3.96
C PHE A 261 -17.83 -2.61 -2.50
N LYS A 262 -19.01 -2.16 -2.07
CA LYS A 262 -19.25 -1.67 -0.71
C LYS A 262 -19.79 -2.81 0.15
N TYR A 263 -19.04 -3.16 1.20
CA TYR A 263 -19.44 -4.14 2.21
C TYR A 263 -20.08 -3.39 3.37
N SER A 264 -21.27 -3.80 3.78
CA SER A 264 -21.99 -3.17 4.88
C SER A 264 -22.63 -4.20 5.79
N PHE A 265 -22.47 -4.03 7.10
CA PHE A 265 -22.98 -4.99 8.08
C PHE A 265 -23.28 -4.32 9.42
N ASN A 266 -24.21 -4.91 10.17
CA ASN A 266 -24.53 -4.46 11.51
C ASN A 266 -23.57 -5.07 12.53
N VAL A 267 -22.72 -4.23 13.14
CA VAL A 267 -21.70 -4.67 14.09
C VAL A 267 -22.33 -5.27 15.34
N LYS A 268 -23.40 -4.66 15.86
CA LYS A 268 -24.12 -5.12 17.06
C LYS A 268 -24.67 -6.54 16.86
N GLN A 269 -25.22 -6.82 15.69
CA GLN A 269 -25.75 -8.15 15.35
C GLN A 269 -24.64 -9.20 15.20
N ILE A 270 -23.52 -8.86 14.54
CA ILE A 270 -22.41 -9.81 14.32
C ILE A 270 -21.71 -10.16 15.63
N THR A 271 -21.53 -9.17 16.50
CA THR A 271 -20.74 -9.32 17.73
C THR A 271 -21.58 -9.74 18.94
N GLY A 272 -22.90 -9.53 18.89
CA GLY A 272 -23.81 -9.73 20.03
C GLY A 272 -23.63 -8.68 21.13
N SER A 273 -23.02 -7.55 20.80
CA SER A 273 -22.70 -6.48 21.75
C SER A 273 -23.95 -5.73 22.23
N LYS A 274 -23.82 -5.11 23.39
CA LYS A 274 -24.82 -4.25 24.02
C LYS A 274 -24.42 -2.78 23.88
N SER A 275 -25.37 -1.89 24.13
CA SER A 275 -25.08 -0.46 24.19
C SER A 275 -23.99 -0.18 25.23
N ASN A 276 -23.05 0.71 24.85
CA ASN A 276 -21.81 1.06 25.52
C ASN A 276 -20.70 0.00 25.50
N ASP A 277 -20.89 -1.14 24.82
CA ASP A 277 -19.76 -2.05 24.58
C ASP A 277 -18.74 -1.39 23.64
N THR A 278 -17.47 -1.62 23.95
CA THR A 278 -16.35 -1.19 23.11
C THR A 278 -15.89 -2.36 22.27
N ILE A 279 -15.78 -2.15 20.96
CA ILE A 279 -15.33 -3.16 20.01
C ILE A 279 -14.02 -2.71 19.41
N ARG A 280 -12.99 -3.52 19.65
CA ARG A 280 -11.70 -3.40 18.98
C ARG A 280 -11.75 -4.25 17.72
N TYR A 281 -11.32 -3.72 16.58
CA TYR A 281 -11.45 -4.40 15.31
C TYR A 281 -10.29 -4.14 14.34
N TYR A 282 -10.09 -5.08 13.43
CA TYR A 282 -9.35 -4.89 12.19
C TYR A 282 -10.05 -5.69 11.08
N ILE A 283 -9.74 -5.38 9.82
CA ILE A 283 -10.37 -6.00 8.67
C ILE A 283 -9.30 -6.61 7.78
N THR A 284 -9.63 -7.74 7.17
CA THR A 284 -8.88 -8.26 6.04
C THR A 284 -9.75 -8.37 4.80
N ALA A 285 -9.12 -8.29 3.64
CA ALA A 285 -9.74 -8.46 2.33
C ALA A 285 -9.08 -9.65 1.67
N THR A 286 -9.86 -10.69 1.35
CA THR A 286 -9.35 -11.88 0.70
C THR A 286 -9.73 -11.87 -0.77
N ARG A 287 -8.74 -11.86 -1.64
CA ARG A 287 -8.94 -11.94 -3.09
C ARG A 287 -9.35 -13.35 -3.50
N ASP A 288 -10.23 -13.44 -4.48
CA ASP A 288 -10.58 -14.69 -5.14
C ASP A 288 -9.55 -15.04 -6.24
N ASN A 289 -8.53 -15.84 -5.90
CA ASN A 289 -7.55 -16.31 -6.89
C ASN A 289 -8.09 -17.36 -7.87
N ASN A 290 -9.28 -17.89 -7.60
CA ASN A 290 -9.92 -18.88 -8.46
C ASN A 290 -11.01 -18.23 -9.32
N SER A 291 -11.14 -16.91 -9.27
CA SER A 291 -12.08 -16.15 -10.09
C SER A 291 -11.83 -16.44 -11.56
N SER A 292 -12.91 -16.72 -12.29
CA SER A 292 -12.87 -16.76 -13.76
C SER A 292 -12.87 -15.36 -14.37
N LEU A 293 -13.04 -14.31 -13.56
CA LEU A 293 -13.16 -12.92 -14.00
C LEU A 293 -11.80 -12.20 -13.94
N ASP A 294 -10.99 -12.47 -12.91
CA ASP A 294 -9.63 -11.92 -12.76
C ASP A 294 -8.59 -13.02 -12.91
N THR A 295 -7.87 -13.00 -14.04
CA THR A 295 -6.85 -14.02 -14.34
C THR A 295 -5.43 -13.57 -13.98
N THR A 296 -5.22 -12.27 -13.77
CA THR A 296 -3.89 -11.65 -13.61
C THR A 296 -3.13 -12.21 -12.41
N PHE A 297 -3.85 -12.64 -11.39
CA PHE A 297 -3.24 -13.11 -10.15
C PHE A 297 -3.67 -14.54 -9.78
N LYS A 298 -4.11 -15.32 -10.77
CA LYS A 298 -4.29 -16.77 -10.59
C LYS A 298 -3.00 -17.35 -10.02
N ASP A 299 -3.11 -18.21 -9.01
CA ASP A 299 -1.99 -18.86 -8.32
C ASP A 299 -1.12 -17.99 -7.38
N ALA A 300 -1.53 -16.76 -7.05
CA ALA A 300 -0.78 -15.98 -6.05
C ALA A 300 -0.71 -16.71 -4.69
N SER A 301 0.50 -16.82 -4.11
CA SER A 301 0.74 -17.44 -2.80
C SER A 301 0.11 -16.68 -1.64
N TYR A 302 -0.20 -15.40 -1.86
CA TYR A 302 -0.78 -14.49 -0.89
C TYR A 302 -2.01 -13.79 -1.46
N LYS A 303 -3.07 -13.68 -0.66
CA LYS A 303 -4.40 -13.22 -1.10
C LYS A 303 -4.99 -12.11 -0.24
N THR A 304 -4.33 -11.72 0.84
CA THR A 304 -4.96 -10.98 1.93
C THR A 304 -4.44 -9.55 2.01
N ALA A 305 -5.30 -8.54 1.97
CA ALA A 305 -4.93 -7.18 2.37
C ALA A 305 -5.45 -6.90 3.79
N TYR A 306 -4.84 -5.94 4.50
CA TYR A 306 -5.20 -5.58 5.86
C TYR A 306 -5.68 -4.13 5.97
N TYR A 307 -6.57 -3.89 6.91
CA TYR A 307 -7.00 -2.58 7.35
C TYR A 307 -7.11 -2.50 8.89
N PRO A 308 -6.39 -1.59 9.58
CA PRO A 308 -5.33 -0.75 9.05
C PRO A 308 -4.22 -1.57 8.38
N ALA A 309 -3.60 -1.02 7.34
CA ALA A 309 -2.55 -1.72 6.62
C ALA A 309 -1.30 -1.85 7.51
N TYR A 310 -0.58 -2.96 7.39
CA TYR A 310 0.72 -3.21 8.04
C TYR A 310 1.59 -3.96 7.03
N TYR A 311 2.91 -3.85 7.10
CA TYR A 311 3.79 -4.52 6.14
C TYR A 311 4.56 -5.69 6.76
N ALA A 312 4.13 -6.84 6.25
CA ALA A 312 4.61 -8.21 6.34
C ALA A 312 3.54 -9.03 5.57
N HIS A 313 3.72 -10.34 5.40
CA HIS A 313 2.65 -11.25 5.00
C HIS A 313 2.07 -11.91 6.25
N PRO A 314 1.17 -11.28 7.02
CA PRO A 314 0.57 -12.02 8.11
C PRO A 314 -0.29 -13.11 7.49
N GLY A 315 -0.22 -14.32 8.06
CA GLY A 315 -1.25 -15.31 7.81
C GLY A 315 -2.63 -14.68 8.06
N PRO A 316 -3.71 -15.20 7.48
CA PRO A 316 -5.02 -14.53 7.41
C PRO A 316 -5.63 -14.08 8.75
N ALA A 317 -5.06 -14.50 9.89
CA ALA A 317 -5.28 -13.91 11.20
C ALA A 317 -3.96 -13.49 11.85
N LEU A 318 -3.98 -12.33 12.52
CA LEU A 318 -2.83 -11.81 13.27
C LEU A 318 -2.65 -12.55 14.61
N THR A 319 -1.44 -12.50 15.15
CA THR A 319 -1.24 -12.83 16.58
C THR A 319 -2.01 -11.84 17.44
N ASN A 320 -2.43 -12.24 18.65
CA ASN A 320 -3.16 -11.33 19.54
C ASN A 320 -2.40 -10.01 19.78
N GLN A 321 -1.07 -10.07 19.93
CA GLN A 321 -0.24 -8.88 20.11
C GLN A 321 -0.29 -7.93 18.91
N LEU A 322 -0.23 -8.46 17.68
CA LEU A 322 -0.30 -7.64 16.46
C LEU A 322 -1.72 -7.12 16.23
N ALA A 323 -2.73 -7.96 16.42
CA ALA A 323 -4.12 -7.55 16.40
C ALA A 323 -4.35 -6.41 17.38
N ASP A 324 -3.80 -6.53 18.60
CA ASP A 324 -3.97 -5.53 19.63
C ASP A 324 -3.29 -4.19 19.29
N ALA A 325 -2.15 -4.24 18.60
CA ALA A 325 -1.39 -3.07 18.20
C ALA A 325 -2.07 -2.26 17.08
N ILE A 326 -2.77 -2.93 16.16
CA ILE A 326 -3.38 -2.26 15.00
C ILE A 326 -4.88 -1.99 15.15
N ALA A 327 -5.52 -2.57 16.17
CA ALA A 327 -6.96 -2.52 16.30
C ALA A 327 -7.48 -1.09 16.43
N LEU A 328 -8.44 -0.75 15.58
CA LEU A 328 -9.27 0.43 15.75
C LEU A 328 -10.39 0.14 16.75
N THR A 329 -11.00 1.19 17.29
CA THR A 329 -12.03 1.08 18.32
C THR A 329 -13.31 1.77 17.88
N ILE A 330 -14.44 1.09 18.07
CA ILE A 330 -15.79 1.67 17.95
C ILE A 330 -16.59 1.38 19.22
N THR A 331 -17.49 2.30 19.58
CA THR A 331 -18.42 2.13 20.70
C THR A 331 -19.83 1.92 20.16
N ILE A 332 -20.52 0.91 20.68
CA ILE A 332 -21.88 0.58 20.30
C ILE A 332 -22.84 1.48 21.07
N HIS A 333 -23.81 2.07 20.38
CA HIS A 333 -24.87 2.86 21.00
C HIS A 333 -26.19 2.07 21.10
#